data_AF-A0A418NNX9-F1
#
_entry.id   AF-A0A418NNX9-F1
#
_cell.length_a   1.000
_cell.length_b   1.000
_cell.length_c   1.000
_cell.angle_alpha   90.00
_cell.angle_beta   90.00
_cell.angle_gamma   90.00
#
_symmetry.space_group_name_H-M   'P 1'
#
loop_
_entity.id
_entity.type
_entity.pdbx_description
1 polymer ?
#
loop_
_entity_poly.entity_id
_entity_poly.type
_entity_poly.pdbx_seq_one_letter_code
_entity_poly.pdbx_strand_id
1 'polypeptide(L)'
;MPPSQDRPMFNPMTLLTRRPRHLPSERMAALPHCSAGGIASNESSNPPSLDSSIPVVDEIVVDEILGINLRNAIIAKYNPRHAIERARDKVAAKVALVEHGVKTSGTIAVVSGYGQLSSFDPEKILPDAWAIKPARGSQGDGILLAVRKEGRNWLKGSGKPITPDDVQNHVRRIVDGQFSGDAASDDAALIEPLIIADPAFAFLVDDGLPDVRVICRGTIPLMAMARFPTNQSDGKANLHQGGIGAGVNLETGVIFRAKQGKKVITHHPDTGQKLIGFKVPHWKEVLDIAAHSGPAVGLGYCGVDIVHDVYEGPMVIEVNAHPGIEIQNTTLQGLRGRLIMAGEDC
;
A
#
# COMPACT_ATOMS: atom_id res chain seq x y z
N MET A 1 -8.88 -26.27 49.06
CA MET A 1 -8.66 -24.89 48.56
C MET A 1 -8.84 -24.92 47.06
N PRO A 2 -9.80 -24.17 46.47
CA PRO A 2 -9.96 -24.10 45.03
C PRO A 2 -8.88 -23.16 44.43
N PRO A 3 -8.42 -23.40 43.19
CA PRO A 3 -7.47 -22.49 42.54
C PRO A 3 -8.19 -21.27 41.96
N SER A 4 -7.52 -20.14 42.10
CA SER A 4 -7.92 -18.76 41.80
C SER A 4 -8.30 -18.52 40.34
N GLN A 5 -9.43 -17.84 40.15
CA GLN A 5 -9.78 -17.07 38.96
C GLN A 5 -8.98 -15.76 38.89
N ASP A 6 -9.04 -15.12 37.73
CA ASP A 6 -8.60 -13.76 37.38
C ASP A 6 -7.16 -13.59 36.86
N ARG A 7 -6.98 -13.96 35.58
CA ARG A 7 -6.12 -13.17 34.67
C ARG A 7 -7.04 -12.30 33.80
N PRO A 8 -6.87 -10.98 33.73
CA PRO A 8 -7.68 -10.13 32.86
C PRO A 8 -7.44 -10.50 31.39
N MET A 9 -8.53 -10.74 30.67
CA MET A 9 -8.55 -10.89 29.21
C MET A 9 -8.11 -9.55 28.60
N PHE A 10 -6.94 -9.54 27.96
CA PHE A 10 -6.43 -8.40 27.22
C PHE A 10 -7.37 -8.15 26.03
N ASN A 11 -8.01 -6.98 25.96
CA ASN A 11 -8.87 -6.61 24.83
C ASN A 11 -8.01 -5.88 23.77
N PRO A 12 -7.68 -6.51 22.62
CA PRO A 12 -6.82 -5.89 21.60
C PRO A 12 -7.41 -4.62 20.95
N MET A 13 -8.68 -4.29 21.23
CA MET A 13 -9.38 -3.11 20.67
C MET A 13 -8.89 -1.76 21.23
N THR A 14 -8.24 -1.73 22.39
CA THR A 14 -7.86 -0.44 23.02
C THR A 14 -6.66 0.23 22.35
N LEU A 15 -5.85 -0.52 21.60
CA LEU A 15 -4.65 -0.02 20.91
C LEU A 15 -4.95 0.60 19.53
N LEU A 16 -6.12 0.32 18.95
CA LEU A 16 -6.47 0.70 17.58
C LEU A 16 -7.22 2.05 17.48
N THR A 17 -7.68 2.61 18.60
CA THR A 17 -8.50 3.82 18.59
C THR A 17 -7.64 5.09 18.66
N ARG A 18 -7.31 5.65 17.48
CA ARG A 18 -6.93 7.07 17.37
C ARG A 18 -8.19 7.86 16.99
N ARG A 19 -8.45 8.98 17.68
CA ARG A 19 -9.61 9.83 17.40
C ARG A 19 -9.56 10.30 15.92
N PRO A 20 -10.66 10.20 15.16
CA PRO A 20 -10.71 10.75 13.81
C PRO A 20 -10.54 12.27 13.88
N ARG A 21 -9.66 12.82 13.04
CA ARG A 21 -9.57 14.27 12.78
C ARG A 21 -10.47 14.59 11.59
N HIS A 22 -11.33 15.59 11.73
CA HIS A 22 -12.21 16.07 10.65
C HIS A 22 -11.37 16.61 9.49
N LEU A 23 -11.74 16.23 8.27
CA LEU A 23 -11.30 16.91 7.05
C LEU A 23 -11.83 18.34 7.09
N PRO A 24 -10.98 19.39 7.00
CA PRO A 24 -11.48 20.74 6.86
C PRO A 24 -12.17 20.88 5.50
N SER A 25 -13.48 21.16 5.53
CA SER A 25 -14.21 21.65 4.36
C SER A 25 -13.64 23.01 3.95
N GLU A 26 -13.43 23.21 2.65
CA GLU A 26 -13.04 24.46 1.97
C GLU A 26 -11.53 24.65 1.70
N ARG A 27 -11.12 24.27 0.47
CA ARG A 27 -10.38 25.10 -0.53
C ARG A 27 -9.91 24.23 -1.71
N MET A 28 -10.85 23.80 -2.56
CA MET A 28 -10.55 23.55 -3.97
C MET A 28 -10.98 24.80 -4.73
N ALA A 29 -10.09 25.79 -4.81
CA ALA A 29 -10.27 26.98 -5.62
C ALA A 29 -9.22 26.99 -6.74
N ALA A 30 -9.73 26.83 -7.97
CA ALA A 30 -9.20 27.31 -9.26
C ALA A 30 -7.68 27.33 -9.47
N LEU A 31 -7.20 26.41 -10.32
CA LEU A 31 -5.95 26.58 -11.06
C LEU A 31 -6.15 27.65 -12.15
N PRO A 32 -5.31 28.70 -12.24
CA PRO A 32 -5.42 29.67 -13.32
C PRO A 32 -4.78 29.14 -14.62
N HIS A 33 -5.54 29.26 -15.70
CA HIS A 33 -5.08 29.16 -17.08
C HIS A 33 -3.92 30.13 -17.33
N CYS A 34 -2.81 29.63 -17.89
CA CYS A 34 -1.73 30.46 -18.41
C CYS A 34 -1.87 30.60 -19.93
N SER A 35 -2.18 31.81 -20.38
CA SER A 35 -2.26 32.21 -21.78
C SER A 35 -0.87 32.51 -22.35
N ALA A 36 -0.73 32.23 -23.65
CA ALA A 36 0.45 32.50 -24.46
C ALA A 36 0.72 34.01 -24.62
N GLY A 37 2.01 34.39 -24.64
CA GLY A 37 2.43 35.69 -25.14
C GLY A 37 3.93 35.98 -24.96
N GLY A 38 4.60 36.30 -26.06
CA GLY A 38 5.73 37.24 -26.05
C GLY A 38 7.13 36.67 -26.28
N ILE A 39 7.56 36.70 -27.54
CA ILE A 39 8.95 36.58 -27.98
C ILE A 39 9.70 37.88 -27.63
N ALA A 40 10.89 37.77 -27.02
CA ALA A 40 11.94 38.77 -27.15
C ALA A 40 13.33 38.12 -26.98
N SER A 41 14.16 38.34 -27.99
CA SER A 41 15.57 37.98 -28.13
C SER A 41 16.48 38.81 -27.21
N ASN A 42 17.49 38.19 -26.59
CA ASN A 42 18.89 38.62 -26.76
C ASN A 42 19.93 37.73 -26.04
N GLU A 43 21.04 37.57 -26.77
CA GLU A 43 22.44 37.50 -26.32
C GLU A 43 23.01 36.25 -25.63
N SER A 44 23.72 35.51 -26.48
CA SER A 44 25.01 34.81 -26.28
C SER A 44 25.72 34.89 -24.92
N SER A 45 25.88 33.72 -24.31
CA SER A 45 27.09 33.33 -23.59
C SER A 45 27.22 31.80 -23.64
N ASN A 46 28.30 31.30 -24.26
CA ASN A 46 28.64 29.87 -24.35
C ASN A 46 28.67 29.21 -22.96
N PRO A 47 28.16 27.97 -22.79
CA PRO A 47 28.38 27.22 -21.57
C PRO A 47 29.79 26.60 -21.59
N PRO A 48 30.47 26.47 -20.43
CA PRO A 48 31.75 25.78 -20.34
C PRO A 48 31.55 24.27 -20.55
N SER A 49 32.52 23.68 -21.23
CA SER A 49 32.65 22.25 -21.49
C SER A 49 32.52 21.42 -20.21
N LEU A 50 31.53 20.52 -20.18
CA LEU A 50 31.39 19.50 -19.14
C LEU A 50 32.53 18.48 -19.28
N ASP A 51 33.41 18.51 -18.30
CA ASP A 51 34.44 17.51 -18.05
C ASP A 51 33.80 16.13 -17.89
N SER A 52 34.24 15.21 -18.73
CA SER A 52 33.81 13.82 -18.82
C SER A 52 34.56 12.98 -17.80
N SER A 53 34.09 12.95 -16.57
CA SER A 53 34.50 11.95 -15.59
C SER A 53 33.35 11.62 -14.63
N ILE A 54 32.30 10.99 -15.17
CA ILE A 54 31.36 10.24 -14.34
C ILE A 54 32.09 8.95 -13.95
N PRO A 55 32.37 8.70 -12.65
CA PRO A 55 32.92 7.41 -12.27
C PRO A 55 31.90 6.34 -12.64
N VAL A 56 32.38 5.38 -13.43
CA VAL A 56 31.67 4.16 -13.81
C VAL A 56 31.25 3.49 -12.51
N VAL A 57 29.94 3.48 -12.25
CA VAL A 57 29.34 2.71 -11.17
C VAL A 57 29.68 1.24 -11.39
N ASP A 58 30.29 0.64 -10.37
CA ASP A 58 30.68 -0.77 -10.32
C ASP A 58 29.60 -1.68 -10.91
N GLU A 59 30.05 -2.62 -11.74
CA GLU A 59 29.29 -3.73 -12.28
C GLU A 59 28.50 -4.46 -11.17
N ILE A 60 27.20 -4.20 -11.07
CA ILE A 60 26.30 -5.12 -10.36
C ILE A 60 26.04 -6.31 -11.29
N VAL A 61 27.02 -7.21 -11.40
CA VAL A 61 26.79 -8.56 -11.93
C VAL A 61 26.36 -9.43 -10.76
N VAL A 62 25.04 -9.55 -10.55
CA VAL A 62 24.45 -10.80 -10.05
C VAL A 62 23.07 -10.98 -10.68
N ASP A 63 23.05 -11.42 -11.94
CA ASP A 63 21.86 -11.82 -12.71
C ASP A 63 21.31 -13.18 -12.23
N GLU A 64 21.06 -13.30 -10.92
CA GLU A 64 20.43 -14.48 -10.35
C GLU A 64 18.95 -14.21 -10.07
N ILE A 65 18.11 -14.75 -10.95
CA ILE A 65 16.66 -14.69 -10.85
C ILE A 65 16.18 -15.68 -9.77
N LEU A 66 15.36 -15.20 -8.85
CA LEU A 66 14.65 -16.03 -7.88
C LEU A 66 13.46 -16.70 -8.57
N GLY A 67 13.48 -18.04 -8.67
CA GLY A 67 12.34 -18.83 -9.13
C GLY A 67 11.27 -19.05 -8.04
N ILE A 68 10.03 -19.37 -8.45
CA ILE A 68 8.90 -19.58 -7.53
C ILE A 68 9.17 -20.68 -6.49
N ASN A 69 9.83 -21.78 -6.89
CA ASN A 69 10.13 -22.89 -5.98
C ASN A 69 11.09 -22.46 -4.86
N LEU A 70 12.19 -21.78 -5.22
CA LEU A 70 13.15 -21.27 -4.24
C LEU A 70 12.52 -20.19 -3.36
N ARG A 71 11.69 -19.30 -3.94
CA ARG A 71 10.90 -18.33 -3.18
C ARG A 71 10.03 -19.02 -2.12
N ASN A 72 9.33 -20.10 -2.48
CA ASN A 72 8.50 -20.85 -1.54
C ASN A 72 9.34 -21.53 -0.45
N ALA A 73 10.55 -22.02 -0.78
CA ALA A 73 11.47 -22.59 0.21
C ALA A 73 11.96 -21.53 1.21
N ILE A 74 12.28 -20.32 0.75
CA ILE A 74 12.63 -19.17 1.61
C ILE A 74 11.47 -18.80 2.53
N ILE A 75 10.24 -18.72 2.00
CA ILE A 75 9.05 -18.48 2.82
C ILE A 75 8.93 -19.57 3.89
N ALA A 76 9.04 -20.85 3.53
CA ALA A 76 8.93 -21.95 4.48
C ALA A 76 10.04 -21.90 5.56
N LYS A 77 11.23 -21.42 5.22
CA LYS A 77 12.36 -21.22 6.13
C LYS A 77 12.15 -20.06 7.10
N TYR A 78 11.60 -18.94 6.64
CA TYR A 78 11.57 -17.68 7.39
C TYR A 78 10.22 -17.27 7.96
N ASN A 79 9.12 -17.85 7.48
CA ASN A 79 7.78 -17.46 7.86
C ASN A 79 7.08 -18.62 8.58
N PRO A 80 7.08 -18.64 9.93
CA PRO A 80 6.36 -19.67 10.65
C PRO A 80 4.85 -19.54 10.38
N ARG A 81 4.13 -20.67 10.40
CA ARG A 81 2.71 -20.72 10.03
C ARG A 81 1.85 -19.69 10.77
N HIS A 82 2.07 -19.49 12.07
CA HIS A 82 1.30 -18.52 12.85
C HIS A 82 1.50 -17.07 12.37
N ALA A 83 2.69 -16.71 11.89
CA ALA A 83 2.96 -15.37 11.34
C ALA A 83 2.33 -15.21 9.95
N ILE A 84 2.29 -16.27 9.13
CA ILE A 84 1.57 -16.28 7.86
C ILE A 84 0.07 -16.05 8.09
N GLU A 85 -0.54 -16.75 9.03
CA GLU A 85 -1.96 -16.56 9.34
C GLU A 85 -2.23 -15.17 9.94
N ARG A 86 -1.33 -14.65 10.78
CA ARG A 86 -1.43 -13.27 11.28
C ARG A 86 -1.36 -12.25 10.14
N ALA A 87 -0.49 -12.44 9.16
CA ALA A 87 -0.35 -11.53 8.02
C ALA A 87 -1.58 -11.56 7.08
N ARG A 88 -2.26 -12.70 6.98
CA ARG A 88 -3.51 -12.84 6.19
C ARG A 88 -4.70 -12.13 6.81
N ASP A 89 -4.70 -11.99 8.13
CA ASP A 89 -5.71 -11.25 8.86
C ASP A 89 -5.28 -9.78 9.01
N LYS A 90 -5.89 -8.88 8.22
CA LYS A 90 -5.54 -7.46 8.24
C LYS A 90 -5.72 -6.82 9.61
N VAL A 91 -6.65 -7.30 10.44
CA VAL A 91 -6.84 -6.77 11.80
C VAL A 91 -5.66 -7.21 12.67
N ALA A 92 -5.32 -8.50 12.65
CA ALA A 92 -4.23 -9.05 13.46
C ALA A 92 -2.86 -8.48 13.04
N ALA A 93 -2.60 -8.38 11.73
CA ALA A 93 -1.39 -7.76 11.20
C ALA A 93 -1.28 -6.30 11.66
N LYS A 94 -2.38 -5.54 11.60
CA LYS A 94 -2.42 -4.14 12.00
C LYS A 94 -2.16 -3.93 13.49
N VAL A 95 -2.77 -4.75 14.34
CA VAL A 95 -2.48 -4.73 15.79
C VAL A 95 -0.99 -4.91 16.04
N ALA A 96 -0.38 -5.91 15.40
CA ALA A 96 1.04 -6.20 15.56
C ALA A 96 1.93 -5.04 15.06
N LEU A 97 1.58 -4.40 13.94
CA LEU A 97 2.29 -3.21 13.43
C LEU A 97 2.23 -2.06 14.44
N VAL A 98 1.03 -1.73 14.95
CA VAL A 98 0.82 -0.63 15.90
C VAL A 98 1.57 -0.86 17.21
N GLU A 99 1.55 -2.09 17.73
CA GLU A 99 2.27 -2.47 18.95
C GLU A 99 3.79 -2.26 18.83
N HIS A 100 4.34 -2.40 17.63
CA HIS A 100 5.75 -2.17 17.33
C HIS A 100 6.06 -0.76 16.82
N GLY A 101 5.08 0.15 16.86
CA GLY A 101 5.25 1.53 16.41
C GLY A 101 5.37 1.69 14.89
N VAL A 102 5.06 0.65 14.11
CA VAL A 102 5.06 0.74 12.65
C VAL A 102 3.83 1.50 12.18
N LYS A 103 4.06 2.50 11.34
CA LYS A 103 3.04 3.42 10.85
C LYS A 103 2.10 2.73 9.87
N THR A 104 0.81 2.80 10.16
CA THR A 104 -0.30 2.23 9.39
C THR A 104 -1.50 3.18 9.48
N SER A 105 -2.49 3.01 8.60
CA SER A 105 -3.75 3.77 8.68
C SER A 105 -4.42 3.65 10.06
N GLY A 106 -5.20 4.66 10.46
CA GLY A 106 -6.02 4.56 11.68
C GLY A 106 -7.12 3.49 11.56
N THR A 107 -7.74 3.11 12.68
CA THR A 107 -8.91 2.23 12.68
C THR A 107 -10.09 2.99 13.28
N ILE A 108 -11.20 3.05 12.53
CA ILE A 108 -12.46 3.64 13.01
C ILE A 108 -13.20 2.59 13.84
N ALA A 109 -13.35 1.39 13.27
CA ALA A 109 -14.04 0.27 13.92
C ALA A 109 -13.58 -1.07 13.35
N VAL A 110 -13.79 -2.12 14.13
CA VAL A 110 -13.75 -3.51 13.67
C VAL A 110 -15.09 -4.11 14.05
N VAL A 111 -15.79 -4.70 13.08
CA VAL A 111 -17.07 -5.37 13.31
C VAL A 111 -16.89 -6.85 13.01
N SER A 112 -17.08 -7.68 14.04
CA SER A 112 -16.88 -9.12 14.01
C SER A 112 -18.00 -9.83 14.78
N GLY A 113 -18.55 -10.88 14.17
CA GLY A 113 -19.66 -11.65 14.73
C GLY A 113 -20.98 -10.89 14.85
N TYR A 114 -22.06 -11.64 15.09
CA TYR A 114 -23.43 -11.11 15.08
C TYR A 114 -23.73 -10.12 16.21
N GLY A 115 -23.04 -10.21 17.35
CA GLY A 115 -23.23 -9.28 18.47
C GLY A 115 -22.72 -7.86 18.18
N GLN A 116 -21.55 -7.74 17.53
CA GLN A 116 -21.07 -6.41 17.09
C GLN A 116 -21.86 -5.92 15.88
N LEU A 117 -22.26 -6.83 14.98
CA LEU A 117 -23.08 -6.48 13.83
C LEU A 117 -24.44 -5.89 14.23
N SER A 118 -25.09 -6.43 15.28
CA SER A 118 -26.40 -5.94 15.74
C SER A 118 -26.33 -4.58 16.43
N SER A 119 -25.18 -4.21 16.98
CA SER A 119 -24.92 -2.92 17.63
C SER A 119 -24.22 -1.91 16.71
N PHE A 120 -23.81 -2.32 15.51
CA PHE A 120 -23.19 -1.46 14.53
C PHE A 120 -24.23 -0.51 13.92
N ASP A 121 -24.00 0.79 14.11
CA ASP A 121 -24.80 1.89 13.56
C ASP A 121 -23.89 2.77 12.67
N PRO A 122 -23.98 2.63 11.34
CA PRO A 122 -23.16 3.39 10.40
C PRO A 122 -23.27 4.90 10.58
N GLU A 123 -24.46 5.43 10.88
CA GLU A 123 -24.68 6.88 10.95
C GLU A 123 -23.97 7.52 12.14
N LYS A 124 -23.83 6.77 13.25
CA LYS A 124 -23.14 7.24 14.46
C LYS A 124 -21.64 7.00 14.44
N ILE A 125 -21.19 5.92 13.80
CA ILE A 125 -19.80 5.46 13.86
C ILE A 125 -18.97 6.05 12.71
N LEU A 126 -19.55 6.15 11.50
CA LEU A 126 -18.77 6.48 10.31
C LEU A 126 -18.67 7.99 10.09
N PRO A 127 -17.44 8.50 9.82
CA PRO A 127 -17.21 9.89 9.45
C PRO A 127 -17.65 10.15 8.00
N ASP A 128 -17.30 11.31 7.46
CA ASP A 128 -17.72 11.70 6.11
C ASP A 128 -17.03 10.90 5.00
N ALA A 129 -15.83 10.38 5.25
CA ALA A 129 -15.06 9.57 4.29
C ALA A 129 -14.40 8.38 5.00
N TRP A 130 -14.48 7.20 4.40
CA TRP A 130 -14.02 5.95 5.01
C TRP A 130 -13.78 4.84 3.98
N ALA A 131 -13.05 3.83 4.41
CA ALA A 131 -12.86 2.57 3.70
C ALA A 131 -13.29 1.40 4.59
N ILE A 132 -14.11 0.50 4.06
CA ILE A 132 -14.46 -0.79 4.68
C ILE A 132 -13.81 -1.90 3.87
N LYS A 133 -13.07 -2.79 4.53
CA LYS A 133 -12.41 -3.95 3.89
C LYS A 133 -12.60 -5.22 4.72
N PRO A 134 -12.72 -6.40 4.08
CA PRO A 134 -12.70 -7.67 4.78
C PRO A 134 -11.30 -7.93 5.38
N ALA A 135 -11.23 -8.44 6.61
CA ALA A 135 -9.97 -8.72 7.25
C ALA A 135 -9.17 -9.78 6.47
N ARG A 136 -9.84 -10.79 5.92
CA ARG A 136 -9.22 -11.88 5.14
C ARG A 136 -9.46 -11.84 3.63
N GLY A 137 -10.05 -10.75 3.11
CA GLY A 137 -10.29 -10.56 1.68
C GLY A 137 -9.00 -10.42 0.85
N SER A 138 -9.08 -10.67 -0.46
CA SER A 138 -7.93 -10.59 -1.38
C SER A 138 -8.25 -9.79 -2.65
N GLN A 139 -7.22 -9.28 -3.33
CA GLN A 139 -7.34 -8.59 -4.63
C GLN A 139 -8.28 -7.37 -4.67
N GLY A 140 -8.56 -6.78 -3.51
CA GLY A 140 -9.49 -5.66 -3.37
C GLY A 140 -10.97 -6.06 -3.43
N ASP A 141 -11.30 -7.35 -3.41
CA ASP A 141 -12.67 -7.79 -3.32
C ASP A 141 -13.27 -7.47 -1.93
N GLY A 142 -14.55 -7.12 -1.92
CA GLY A 142 -15.25 -6.68 -0.71
C GLY A 142 -14.86 -5.29 -0.17
N ILE A 143 -13.97 -4.54 -0.85
CA ILE A 143 -13.65 -3.17 -0.45
C ILE A 143 -14.80 -2.22 -0.84
N LEU A 144 -15.28 -1.43 0.13
CA LEU A 144 -16.26 -0.37 -0.08
C LEU A 144 -15.67 0.96 0.39
N LEU A 145 -15.64 1.96 -0.50
CA LEU A 145 -15.09 3.29 -0.24
C LEU A 145 -16.19 4.35 -0.31
N ALA A 146 -16.16 5.28 0.64
CA ALA A 146 -16.93 6.51 0.65
C ALA A 146 -15.99 7.72 0.69
N VAL A 147 -16.16 8.66 -0.25
CA VAL A 147 -15.27 9.82 -0.40
C VAL A 147 -15.78 11.07 0.31
N ARG A 148 -17.10 11.17 0.50
CA ARG A 148 -17.75 12.25 1.25
C ARG A 148 -19.17 11.85 1.66
N LYS A 149 -19.76 12.62 2.57
CA LYS A 149 -21.15 12.49 3.02
C LYS A 149 -22.01 13.63 2.49
N GLU A 150 -23.22 13.31 2.04
CA GLU A 150 -24.23 14.26 1.58
C GLU A 150 -25.57 13.92 2.26
N GLY A 151 -25.96 14.76 3.23
CA GLY A 151 -27.10 14.48 4.11
C GLY A 151 -26.85 13.22 4.95
N ARG A 152 -27.72 12.22 4.81
CA ARG A 152 -27.58 10.92 5.50
C ARG A 152 -26.78 9.87 4.71
N ASN A 153 -26.54 10.11 3.43
CA ASN A 153 -25.89 9.15 2.54
C ASN A 153 -24.41 9.51 2.35
N TRP A 154 -23.62 8.51 1.98
CA TRP A 154 -22.26 8.72 1.47
C TRP A 154 -22.23 8.63 -0.05
N LEU A 155 -21.20 9.18 -0.67
CA LEU A 155 -20.95 9.01 -2.10
C LEU A 155 -19.67 8.20 -2.34
N LYS A 156 -19.73 7.34 -3.37
CA LYS A 156 -18.54 6.75 -3.99
C LYS A 156 -17.76 7.80 -4.78
N GLY A 157 -16.51 7.47 -5.15
CA GLY A 157 -15.74 8.28 -6.11
C GLY A 157 -16.48 8.52 -7.43
N SER A 158 -17.31 7.56 -7.86
CA SER A 158 -18.17 7.68 -9.05
C SER A 158 -19.40 8.60 -8.87
N GLY A 159 -19.62 9.16 -7.68
CA GLY A 159 -20.82 9.94 -7.35
C GLY A 159 -22.06 9.11 -7.01
N LYS A 160 -22.00 7.76 -7.11
CA LYS A 160 -23.12 6.89 -6.73
C LYS A 160 -23.35 6.95 -5.20
N PRO A 161 -24.60 7.13 -4.73
CA PRO A 161 -24.90 7.14 -3.30
C PRO A 161 -24.76 5.75 -2.66
N ILE A 162 -24.41 5.76 -1.38
CA ILE A 162 -24.37 4.63 -0.45
C ILE A 162 -25.23 5.04 0.75
N THR A 163 -26.32 4.31 0.98
CA THR A 163 -27.20 4.52 2.14
C THR A 163 -26.64 3.82 3.38
N PRO A 164 -27.06 4.21 4.60
CA PRO A 164 -26.72 3.46 5.81
C PRO A 164 -27.07 1.97 5.74
N ASP A 165 -28.21 1.63 5.12
CA ASP A 165 -28.62 0.23 4.90
C ASP A 165 -27.66 -0.52 3.96
N ASP A 166 -27.17 0.14 2.90
CA ASP A 166 -26.15 -0.44 2.02
C ASP A 166 -24.87 -0.78 2.80
N VAL A 167 -24.45 0.12 3.70
CA VAL A 167 -23.29 -0.11 4.58
C VAL A 167 -23.55 -1.30 5.51
N GLN A 168 -24.69 -1.32 6.20
CA GLN A 168 -25.06 -2.39 7.13
C GLN A 168 -25.07 -3.75 6.42
N ASN A 169 -25.67 -3.80 5.22
CA ASN A 169 -25.72 -5.00 4.40
C ASN A 169 -24.34 -5.43 3.93
N HIS A 170 -23.47 -4.49 3.54
CA HIS A 170 -22.11 -4.80 3.13
C HIS A 170 -21.27 -5.35 4.28
N VAL A 171 -21.34 -4.75 5.46
CA VAL A 171 -20.66 -5.24 6.67
C VAL A 171 -21.17 -6.64 7.05
N ARG A 172 -22.47 -6.90 6.97
CA ARG A 172 -23.04 -8.25 7.19
C ARG A 172 -22.43 -9.28 6.23
N ARG A 173 -22.39 -8.97 4.93
CA ARG A 173 -21.79 -9.85 3.91
C ARG A 173 -20.32 -10.15 4.19
N ILE A 174 -19.57 -9.17 4.67
CA ILE A 174 -18.20 -9.38 5.14
C ILE A 174 -18.18 -10.35 6.32
N VAL A 175 -18.94 -10.06 7.38
CA VAL A 175 -18.96 -10.89 8.60
C VAL A 175 -19.36 -12.34 8.31
N ASP A 176 -20.31 -12.55 7.39
CA ASP A 176 -20.74 -13.87 6.92
C ASP A 176 -19.69 -14.58 6.02
N GLY A 177 -18.52 -13.97 5.81
CA GLY A 177 -17.40 -14.57 5.08
C GLY A 177 -17.51 -14.49 3.55
N GLN A 178 -18.46 -13.74 2.98
CA GLN A 178 -18.71 -13.75 1.52
C GLN A 178 -17.50 -13.37 0.66
N PHE A 179 -16.60 -12.54 1.18
CA PHE A 179 -15.39 -12.06 0.49
C PHE A 179 -14.11 -12.75 0.96
N SER A 180 -14.24 -13.68 1.92
CA SER A 180 -13.14 -14.54 2.34
C SER A 180 -13.10 -15.77 1.45
N GLY A 181 -11.91 -16.29 1.15
CA GLY A 181 -11.78 -17.52 0.36
C GLY A 181 -12.49 -18.71 1.04
N ASP A 182 -12.67 -19.80 0.28
CA ASP A 182 -13.50 -20.99 0.59
C ASP A 182 -13.32 -21.65 1.99
N ALA A 183 -12.33 -21.25 2.78
CA ALA A 183 -12.00 -21.82 4.08
C ALA A 183 -12.51 -21.02 5.30
N ALA A 184 -13.07 -19.81 5.14
CA ALA A 184 -13.55 -19.01 6.28
C ALA A 184 -15.08 -18.95 6.31
N SER A 185 -15.68 -19.52 7.35
CA SER A 185 -17.13 -19.41 7.63
C SER A 185 -17.53 -18.07 8.25
N ASP A 186 -16.55 -17.26 8.67
CA ASP A 186 -16.69 -15.97 9.32
C ASP A 186 -15.47 -15.06 9.03
N ASP A 187 -15.70 -13.75 8.97
CA ASP A 187 -14.65 -12.73 8.80
C ASP A 187 -14.97 -11.48 9.66
N ALA A 188 -14.09 -10.50 9.64
CA ALA A 188 -14.30 -9.20 10.28
C ALA A 188 -14.27 -8.07 9.25
N ALA A 189 -15.17 -7.10 9.41
CA ALA A 189 -15.12 -5.85 8.66
C ALA A 189 -14.19 -4.88 9.37
N LEU A 190 -13.06 -4.57 8.73
CA LEU A 190 -12.12 -3.55 9.18
C LEU A 190 -12.50 -2.21 8.52
N ILE A 191 -12.78 -1.21 9.36
CA ILE A 191 -13.20 0.13 8.93
C ILE A 191 -12.09 1.13 9.26
N GLU A 192 -11.64 1.87 8.25
CA GLU A 192 -10.50 2.77 8.32
C GLU A 192 -10.85 4.15 7.75
N PRO A 193 -10.14 5.21 8.17
CA PRO A 193 -10.19 6.49 7.46
C PRO A 193 -9.82 6.29 5.99
N LEU A 194 -10.45 7.05 5.11
CA LEU A 194 -10.07 7.04 3.69
C LEU A 194 -8.66 7.64 3.56
N ILE A 195 -7.75 6.90 2.93
CA ILE A 195 -6.41 7.38 2.60
C ILE A 195 -6.52 8.34 1.42
N ILE A 196 -5.94 9.53 1.56
CA ILE A 196 -5.92 10.54 0.51
C ILE A 196 -4.50 10.63 -0.01
N ALA A 197 -4.31 10.23 -1.27
CA ALA A 197 -3.00 10.18 -1.90
C ALA A 197 -2.28 11.54 -1.78
N ASP A 198 -1.04 11.51 -1.33
CA ASP A 198 -0.16 12.68 -1.29
C ASP A 198 -0.07 13.30 -2.70
N PRO A 199 -0.28 14.62 -2.88
CA PRO A 199 -0.17 15.30 -4.17
C PRO A 199 1.13 15.04 -4.92
N ALA A 200 2.25 14.83 -4.20
CA ALA A 200 3.54 14.49 -4.79
C ALA A 200 3.54 13.10 -5.46
N PHE A 201 2.57 12.24 -5.15
CA PHE A 201 2.36 10.92 -5.75
C PHE A 201 1.13 10.90 -6.67
N ALA A 202 0.06 11.58 -6.25
CA ALA A 202 -1.24 11.58 -6.91
C ALA A 202 -1.19 12.21 -8.31
N PHE A 203 -0.34 13.22 -8.54
CA PHE A 203 -0.27 13.88 -9.84
C PHE A 203 0.14 12.94 -11.00
N LEU A 204 0.75 11.79 -10.69
CA LEU A 204 1.18 10.80 -11.68
C LEU A 204 0.01 9.97 -12.23
N VAL A 205 -1.11 9.89 -11.52
CA VAL A 205 -2.25 9.02 -11.82
C VAL A 205 -3.53 9.83 -11.98
N ASP A 206 -4.47 9.29 -12.76
CA ASP A 206 -5.77 9.93 -12.98
C ASP A 206 -6.74 9.62 -11.83
N ASP A 207 -6.82 8.35 -11.44
CA ASP A 207 -7.60 7.85 -10.31
C ASP A 207 -6.89 6.66 -9.64
N GLY A 208 -7.27 6.39 -8.38
CA GLY A 208 -6.73 5.32 -7.56
C GLY A 208 -5.56 5.72 -6.66
N LEU A 209 -5.06 4.75 -5.90
CA LEU A 209 -3.99 4.94 -4.93
C LEU A 209 -2.72 4.24 -5.41
N PRO A 210 -1.66 4.97 -5.81
CA PRO A 210 -0.38 4.37 -6.06
C PRO A 210 0.27 3.91 -4.75
N ASP A 211 1.08 2.87 -4.83
CA ASP A 211 1.78 2.30 -3.68
C ASP A 211 3.23 1.97 -4.02
N VAL A 212 4.04 1.74 -2.99
CA VAL A 212 5.39 1.23 -3.08
C VAL A 212 5.44 -0.14 -2.41
N ARG A 213 5.84 -1.15 -3.17
CA ARG A 213 6.17 -2.47 -2.65
C ARG A 213 7.67 -2.55 -2.38
N VAL A 214 8.02 -2.96 -1.16
CA VAL A 214 9.40 -3.29 -0.76
C VAL A 214 9.46 -4.75 -0.32
N ILE A 215 10.29 -5.55 -0.98
CA ILE A 215 10.59 -6.91 -0.51
C ILE A 215 11.70 -6.85 0.53
N CYS A 216 11.49 -7.47 1.68
CA CYS A 216 12.43 -7.48 2.80
C CYS A 216 12.76 -8.91 3.25
N ARG A 217 13.99 -9.10 3.75
CA ARG A 217 14.40 -10.25 4.55
C ARG A 217 14.87 -9.75 5.91
N GLY A 218 14.15 -10.13 6.97
CA GLY A 218 14.27 -9.51 8.29
C GLY A 218 14.10 -7.99 8.17
N THR A 219 15.09 -7.24 8.66
CA THR A 219 15.15 -5.78 8.59
C THR A 219 15.87 -5.24 7.35
N ILE A 220 16.17 -6.09 6.36
CA ILE A 220 16.96 -5.71 5.18
C ILE A 220 16.03 -5.56 3.96
N PRO A 221 15.81 -4.35 3.44
CA PRO A 221 15.17 -4.14 2.14
C PRO A 221 16.03 -4.72 1.01
N LEU A 222 15.43 -5.53 0.15
CA LEU A 222 16.11 -6.26 -0.93
C LEU A 222 15.81 -5.70 -2.32
N MET A 223 14.58 -5.24 -2.54
CA MET A 223 14.14 -4.72 -3.83
C MET A 223 12.86 -3.90 -3.67
N ALA A 224 12.69 -2.85 -4.46
CA ALA A 224 11.49 -2.01 -4.41
C ALA A 224 10.93 -1.69 -5.79
N MET A 225 9.60 -1.56 -5.85
CA MET A 225 8.90 -1.00 -7.01
C MET A 225 7.74 -0.12 -6.54
N ALA A 226 7.53 0.99 -7.25
CA ALA A 226 6.26 1.70 -7.20
C ALA A 226 5.26 0.99 -8.13
N ARG A 227 3.99 1.02 -7.77
CA ARG A 227 2.88 0.52 -8.57
C ARG A 227 1.89 1.65 -8.81
N PHE A 228 1.52 1.84 -10.06
CA PHE A 228 0.58 2.89 -10.43
C PHE A 228 -0.71 2.27 -10.98
N PRO A 229 -1.89 2.69 -10.47
CA PRO A 229 -3.17 2.38 -11.09
C PRO A 229 -3.28 2.97 -12.49
N THR A 230 -4.13 2.37 -13.30
CA THR A 230 -4.46 2.82 -14.65
C THR A 230 -5.95 2.66 -14.89
N ASN A 231 -6.46 3.29 -15.95
CA ASN A 231 -7.83 3.06 -16.39
C ASN A 231 -8.07 1.59 -16.75
N GLN A 232 -7.07 0.92 -17.34
CA GLN A 232 -7.13 -0.50 -17.67
C GLN A 232 -7.28 -1.39 -16.42
N SER A 233 -6.71 -0.97 -15.29
CA SER A 233 -6.78 -1.69 -14.02
C SER A 233 -7.91 -1.23 -13.12
N ASP A 234 -8.87 -0.46 -13.65
CA ASP A 234 -10.02 0.05 -12.89
C ASP A 234 -9.57 0.81 -11.62
N GLY A 235 -8.52 1.64 -11.76
CA GLY A 235 -7.97 2.43 -10.66
C GLY A 235 -7.18 1.61 -9.62
N LYS A 236 -6.81 0.36 -9.91
CA LYS A 236 -6.09 -0.52 -8.97
C LYS A 236 -4.60 -0.63 -9.31
N ALA A 237 -3.74 -0.57 -8.29
CA ALA A 237 -2.29 -0.81 -8.38
C ALA A 237 -1.94 -2.32 -8.48
N ASN A 238 -2.67 -3.05 -9.32
CA ASN A 238 -2.50 -4.49 -9.56
C ASN A 238 -1.91 -4.75 -10.96
N LEU A 239 -0.68 -5.25 -11.00
CA LEU A 239 0.05 -5.51 -12.25
C LEU A 239 -0.67 -6.51 -13.17
N HIS A 240 -1.39 -7.48 -12.61
CA HIS A 240 -2.12 -8.49 -13.39
C HIS A 240 -3.39 -7.92 -14.04
N GLN A 241 -3.91 -6.82 -13.52
CA GLN A 241 -5.10 -6.14 -14.05
C GLN A 241 -4.73 -4.97 -14.99
N GLY A 242 -3.45 -4.81 -15.35
CA GLY A 242 -3.00 -3.73 -16.23
C GLY A 242 -2.38 -2.54 -15.50
N GLY A 243 -2.17 -2.62 -14.18
CA GLY A 243 -1.40 -1.62 -13.45
C GLY A 243 0.07 -1.58 -13.90
N ILE A 244 0.73 -0.47 -13.62
CA ILE A 244 2.14 -0.25 -13.98
C ILE A 244 3.02 -0.70 -12.83
N GLY A 245 4.10 -1.40 -13.14
CA GLY A 245 5.20 -1.63 -12.21
C GLY A 245 6.37 -0.73 -12.57
N ALA A 246 6.94 -0.02 -11.60
CA ALA A 246 8.07 0.86 -11.79
C ALA A 246 9.19 0.55 -10.79
N GLY A 247 10.35 0.10 -11.27
CA GLY A 247 11.49 -0.25 -10.44
C GLY A 247 12.07 0.98 -9.76
N VAL A 248 12.28 0.88 -8.44
CA VAL A 248 12.81 1.96 -7.61
C VAL A 248 14.20 1.58 -7.12
N ASN A 249 15.17 2.47 -7.32
CA ASN A 249 16.51 2.28 -6.79
C ASN A 249 16.47 2.41 -5.25
N LEU A 250 16.97 1.40 -4.55
CA LEU A 250 16.93 1.36 -3.08
C LEU A 250 17.73 2.47 -2.41
N GLU A 251 18.84 2.90 -2.99
CA GLU A 251 19.68 3.94 -2.42
C GLU A 251 19.06 5.33 -2.60
N THR A 252 18.57 5.61 -3.81
CA THR A 252 18.16 6.98 -4.18
C THR A 252 16.66 7.23 -4.08
N GLY A 253 15.83 6.18 -4.08
CA GLY A 253 14.37 6.29 -4.19
C GLY A 253 13.88 6.71 -5.56
N VAL A 254 14.75 6.71 -6.58
CA VAL A 254 14.43 7.16 -7.93
C VAL A 254 13.92 5.99 -8.77
N ILE A 255 12.83 6.22 -9.49
CA ILE A 255 12.31 5.30 -10.50
C ILE A 255 13.25 5.28 -11.69
N PHE A 256 13.80 4.11 -12.02
CA PHE A 256 14.74 3.95 -13.13
C PHE A 256 14.18 3.15 -14.31
N ARG A 257 13.05 2.44 -14.10
CA ARG A 257 12.39 1.63 -15.13
C ARG A 257 10.90 1.52 -14.84
N ALA A 258 10.06 1.47 -15.87
CA ALA A 258 8.63 1.20 -15.73
C ALA A 258 8.12 0.30 -16.85
N LYS A 259 7.08 -0.48 -16.54
CA LYS A 259 6.38 -1.33 -17.50
C LYS A 259 4.90 -1.49 -17.17
N GLN A 260 4.10 -1.71 -18.20
CA GLN A 260 2.70 -2.13 -18.10
C GLN A 260 2.55 -3.47 -18.85
N GLY A 261 2.22 -4.54 -18.12
CA GLY A 261 2.27 -5.91 -18.65
C GLY A 261 3.66 -6.26 -19.21
N LYS A 262 3.75 -6.41 -20.54
CA LYS A 262 5.00 -6.70 -21.26
C LYS A 262 5.67 -5.45 -21.86
N LYS A 263 4.99 -4.31 -21.88
CA LYS A 263 5.45 -3.09 -22.55
C LYS A 263 6.28 -2.25 -21.58
N VAL A 264 7.52 -1.95 -21.96
CA VAL A 264 8.35 -0.97 -21.27
C VAL A 264 7.82 0.42 -21.61
N ILE A 265 7.66 1.27 -20.59
CA ILE A 265 7.13 2.62 -20.73
C ILE A 265 7.99 3.60 -19.95
N THR A 266 7.94 4.86 -20.37
CA THR A 266 8.62 5.97 -19.67
C THR A 266 7.64 6.97 -19.06
N HIS A 267 6.40 6.98 -19.56
CA HIS A 267 5.32 7.84 -19.13
C HIS A 267 4.09 6.99 -18.78
N HIS A 268 3.28 7.50 -17.86
CA HIS A 268 1.98 6.92 -17.54
C HIS A 268 1.07 6.99 -18.77
N PRO A 269 0.39 5.89 -19.17
CA PRO A 269 -0.40 5.84 -20.40
C PRO A 269 -1.63 6.77 -20.35
N ASP A 270 -2.25 6.92 -19.17
CA ASP A 270 -3.47 7.73 -19.02
C ASP A 270 -3.19 9.22 -18.81
N THR A 271 -2.24 9.59 -17.93
CA THR A 271 -1.94 10.99 -17.60
C THR A 271 -0.84 11.62 -18.45
N GLY A 272 -0.06 10.80 -19.18
CA GLY A 272 1.13 11.26 -19.92
C GLY A 272 2.30 11.68 -19.04
N GLN A 273 2.21 11.54 -17.71
CA GLN A 273 3.25 11.99 -16.78
C GLN A 273 4.49 11.11 -16.85
N LYS A 274 5.67 11.73 -16.79
CA LYS A 274 6.95 11.00 -16.84
C LYS A 274 7.21 10.27 -15.52
N LEU A 275 7.39 8.95 -15.59
CA LEU A 275 7.66 8.10 -14.43
C LEU A 275 9.16 7.99 -14.15
N ILE A 276 9.98 7.89 -15.20
CA ILE A 276 11.44 7.69 -15.06
C ILE A 276 12.10 8.97 -14.54
N GLY A 277 12.92 8.83 -13.50
CA GLY A 277 13.56 9.94 -12.80
C GLY A 277 12.73 10.51 -11.66
N PHE A 278 11.48 10.08 -11.49
CA PHE A 278 10.67 10.49 -10.35
C PHE A 278 11.23 9.89 -9.06
N LYS A 279 11.39 10.73 -8.03
CA LYS A 279 11.88 10.34 -6.71
C LYS A 279 10.70 10.14 -5.77
N VAL A 280 10.58 8.93 -5.20
CA VAL A 280 9.55 8.63 -4.20
C VAL A 280 9.73 9.54 -2.98
N PRO A 281 8.69 10.28 -2.56
CA PRO A 281 8.73 11.12 -1.37
C PRO A 281 9.05 10.31 -0.11
N HIS A 282 9.73 10.94 0.85
CA HIS A 282 10.03 10.34 2.16
C HIS A 282 10.74 8.97 2.08
N TRP A 283 11.58 8.75 1.05
CA TRP A 283 12.15 7.43 0.75
C TRP A 283 12.84 6.72 1.93
N LYS A 284 13.59 7.47 2.74
CA LYS A 284 14.23 6.91 3.95
C LYS A 284 13.20 6.37 4.94
N GLU A 285 12.09 7.07 5.14
CA GLU A 285 10.98 6.64 6.00
C GLU A 285 10.25 5.43 5.41
N VAL A 286 10.07 5.37 4.08
CA VAL A 286 9.51 4.19 3.38
C VAL A 286 10.35 2.94 3.67
N LEU A 287 11.67 3.02 3.55
CA LEU A 287 12.56 1.89 3.83
C LEU A 287 12.55 1.50 5.31
N ASP A 288 12.50 2.48 6.21
CA ASP A 288 12.42 2.25 7.66
C ASP A 288 11.13 1.52 8.04
N ILE A 289 9.99 1.99 7.52
CA ILE A 289 8.69 1.33 7.68
C ILE A 289 8.75 -0.12 7.17
N ALA A 290 9.28 -0.32 5.95
CA ALA A 290 9.38 -1.66 5.35
C ALA A 290 10.24 -2.61 6.18
N ALA A 291 11.41 -2.16 6.63
CA ALA A 291 12.35 -2.95 7.42
C ALA A 291 11.75 -3.44 8.74
N HIS A 292 10.87 -2.66 9.38
CA HIS A 292 10.28 -3.01 10.67
C HIS A 292 8.95 -3.78 10.54
N SER A 293 8.30 -3.74 9.38
CA SER A 293 6.97 -4.33 9.17
C SER A 293 6.95 -5.86 9.25
N GLY A 294 7.90 -6.52 8.58
CA GLY A 294 8.03 -7.98 8.61
C GLY A 294 8.24 -8.51 10.04
N PRO A 295 9.28 -8.05 10.75
CA PRO A 295 9.53 -8.41 12.14
C PRO A 295 8.35 -8.16 13.08
N ALA A 296 7.64 -7.02 12.94
CA ALA A 296 6.47 -6.71 13.76
C ALA A 296 5.36 -7.76 13.63
N VAL A 297 5.14 -8.29 12.43
CA VAL A 297 4.15 -9.36 12.17
C VAL A 297 4.73 -10.76 12.51
N GLY A 298 6.04 -10.90 12.63
CA GLY A 298 6.75 -12.16 12.88
C GLY A 298 7.20 -12.88 11.60
N LEU A 299 7.29 -12.16 10.48
CA LEU A 299 7.76 -12.67 9.19
C LEU A 299 9.24 -12.37 8.99
N GLY A 300 10.01 -13.36 8.55
CA GLY A 300 11.41 -13.18 8.17
C GLY A 300 11.62 -12.89 6.67
N TYR A 301 10.62 -13.12 5.81
CA TYR A 301 10.64 -12.72 4.40
C TYR A 301 9.25 -12.24 3.97
N CYS A 302 9.13 -11.01 3.47
CA CYS A 302 7.83 -10.43 3.15
C CYS A 302 7.90 -9.37 2.04
N GLY A 303 6.76 -9.03 1.47
CA GLY A 303 6.57 -7.79 0.72
C GLY A 303 5.73 -6.83 1.54
N VAL A 304 6.18 -5.60 1.69
CA VAL A 304 5.47 -4.55 2.41
C VAL A 304 4.94 -3.55 1.40
N ASP A 305 3.63 -3.30 1.45
CA ASP A 305 2.96 -2.36 0.56
C ASP A 305 2.70 -1.07 1.35
N ILE A 306 3.28 0.02 0.86
CA ILE A 306 3.32 1.33 1.52
C ILE A 306 2.64 2.35 0.62
N VAL A 307 1.74 3.14 1.18
CA VAL A 307 1.06 4.25 0.48
C VAL A 307 1.45 5.57 1.14
N HIS A 308 1.29 6.67 0.40
CA HIS A 308 1.57 8.01 0.90
C HIS A 308 0.26 8.76 1.08
N ASP A 309 -0.09 9.04 2.34
CA ASP A 309 -1.21 9.90 2.68
C ASP A 309 -0.76 11.37 2.76
N VAL A 310 -1.60 12.30 2.31
CA VAL A 310 -1.29 13.74 2.32
C VAL A 310 -1.08 14.33 3.73
N TYR A 311 -1.71 13.76 4.76
CA TYR A 311 -1.63 14.28 6.13
C TYR A 311 -0.69 13.46 7.00
N GLU A 312 -0.73 12.14 6.83
CA GLU A 312 0.02 11.24 7.68
C GLU A 312 1.33 10.80 7.01
N GLY A 313 1.57 10.99 5.71
CA GLY A 313 2.80 10.58 5.02
C GLY A 313 2.84 9.07 4.70
N PRO A 314 4.03 8.45 4.56
CA PRO A 314 4.12 7.04 4.21
C PRO A 314 3.59 6.13 5.33
N MET A 315 2.82 5.10 4.97
CA MET A 315 2.26 4.14 5.91
C MET A 315 2.03 2.77 5.27
N VAL A 316 2.12 1.70 6.07
CA VAL A 316 1.79 0.35 5.63
C VAL A 316 0.29 0.22 5.39
N ILE A 317 -0.07 -0.42 4.27
CA ILE A 317 -1.44 -0.85 4.00
C ILE A 317 -1.60 -2.37 4.05
N GLU A 318 -0.53 -3.11 3.71
CA GLU A 318 -0.52 -4.58 3.70
C GLU A 318 0.90 -5.13 3.91
N VAL A 319 1.03 -6.22 4.65
CA VAL A 319 2.25 -7.02 4.76
C VAL A 319 2.00 -8.40 4.19
N ASN A 320 2.62 -8.69 3.05
CA ASN A 320 2.42 -9.90 2.27
C ASN A 320 3.46 -10.96 2.64
N ALA A 321 3.02 -12.05 3.27
CA ALA A 321 3.87 -13.21 3.59
C ALA A 321 4.32 -14.02 2.36
N HIS A 322 3.65 -13.83 1.21
CA HIS A 322 3.96 -14.49 -0.07
C HIS A 322 4.15 -13.46 -1.18
N PRO A 323 5.18 -12.60 -1.10
CA PRO A 323 5.36 -11.54 -2.09
C PRO A 323 5.55 -12.13 -3.50
N GLY A 324 4.87 -11.51 -4.47
CA GLY A 324 5.05 -11.82 -5.88
C GLY A 324 6.44 -11.38 -6.37
N ILE A 325 7.04 -12.18 -7.25
CA ILE A 325 8.41 -11.96 -7.76
C ILE A 325 8.44 -11.19 -9.09
N GLU A 326 7.30 -10.68 -9.56
CA GLU A 326 7.17 -9.88 -10.79
C GLU A 326 8.01 -8.60 -10.75
N ILE A 327 8.37 -8.15 -9.54
CA ILE A 327 9.31 -7.06 -9.31
C ILE A 327 10.66 -7.26 -10.03
N GLN A 328 11.11 -8.51 -10.22
CA GLN A 328 12.32 -8.82 -10.99
C GLN A 328 12.16 -8.48 -12.47
N ASN A 329 10.97 -8.74 -13.04
CA ASN A 329 10.66 -8.39 -14.42
C ASN A 329 10.48 -6.88 -14.60
N THR A 330 10.01 -6.19 -13.57
CA THR A 330 9.86 -4.72 -13.54
C THR A 330 11.22 -4.02 -13.44
N THR A 331 12.12 -4.52 -12.59
CA THR A 331 13.44 -3.93 -12.34
C THR A 331 14.51 -4.43 -13.30
N LEU A 332 14.32 -5.58 -13.96
CA LEU A 332 15.38 -6.35 -14.61
C LEU A 332 16.57 -6.61 -13.69
N GLN A 333 16.29 -6.94 -12.43
CA GLN A 333 17.30 -7.31 -11.43
C GLN A 333 16.93 -8.63 -10.78
N GLY A 334 17.95 -9.45 -10.51
CA GLY A 334 17.82 -10.72 -9.81
C GLY A 334 17.60 -10.55 -8.31
N LEU A 335 16.48 -11.07 -7.80
CA LEU A 335 16.19 -11.06 -6.36
C LEU A 335 17.02 -12.11 -5.60
N ARG A 336 17.44 -13.21 -6.24
CA ARG A 336 18.30 -14.21 -5.59
C ARG A 336 19.67 -13.62 -5.28
N GLY A 337 20.25 -12.85 -6.19
CA GLY A 337 21.50 -12.13 -5.93
C GLY A 337 21.40 -11.22 -4.70
N ARG A 338 20.30 -10.47 -4.57
CA ARG A 338 20.03 -9.62 -3.39
C ARG A 338 19.90 -10.41 -2.10
N LEU A 339 19.28 -11.59 -2.15
CA LEU A 339 19.17 -12.50 -1.01
C LEU A 339 20.55 -13.00 -0.56
N ILE A 340 21.39 -13.46 -1.50
CA ILE A 340 22.76 -13.91 -1.23
C ILE A 340 23.58 -12.77 -0.60
N MET A 341 23.51 -11.56 -1.15
CA MET A 341 24.16 -10.38 -0.57
C MET A 341 23.67 -10.07 0.85
N ALA A 342 22.39 -10.37 1.13
CA ALA A 342 21.85 -10.23 2.46
C ALA A 342 22.27 -11.39 3.40
N GLY A 343 23.03 -12.38 2.95
CA GLY A 343 23.50 -13.53 3.75
C GLY A 343 22.60 -14.76 3.68
N GLU A 344 21.80 -14.89 2.61
CA GLU A 344 21.03 -16.11 2.34
C GLU A 344 21.90 -17.16 1.64
N ASP A 345 21.84 -18.39 2.13
CA ASP A 345 22.42 -19.56 1.45
C ASP A 345 21.35 -20.11 0.49
N CYS A 346 21.41 -19.67 -0.77
CA CYS A 346 20.42 -19.89 -1.84
C CYS A 346 20.91 -20.85 -2.93
#